data_AF-A0A382DMH6-F1
#
_entry.id   AF-A0A382DMH6-F1
#
_cell.length_a   1.000
_cell.length_b   1.000
_cell.length_c   1.000
_cell.angle_alpha   90.00
_cell.angle_beta   90.00
_cell.angle_gamma   90.00
#
_symmetry.space_group_name_H-M   'P 1'
#
loop_
_entity.id
_entity.type
_entity.pdbx_description
1 polymer ?
#
loop_
_entity_poly.entity_id
_entity_poly.type
_entity_poly.pdbx_seq_one_letter_code
_entity_poly.pdbx_strand_id
1 'polypeptide(L)' 'MKKKILGLNSGGPNTAAVLLDGGEIVYAVEEERLNREKQTRKFPINAIKMALDFSG' A
#
# COMPACT_ATOMS: atom_id res chain seq x y z
N MET A 1 3.04 -23.17 -1.54
CA MET A 1 3.35 -21.81 -1.01
C MET A 1 2.15 -20.91 -1.27
N LYS A 2 1.71 -20.13 -0.29
CA LYS A 2 0.72 -19.07 -0.52
C LYS A 2 1.39 -17.95 -1.33
N LYS A 3 0.67 -17.37 -2.29
CA LYS A 3 1.18 -16.30 -3.16
C LYS A 3 1.00 -14.95 -2.45
N LYS A 4 2.07 -14.16 -2.38
CA LYS A 4 2.02 -12.76 -1.93
C LYS A 4 1.79 -11.83 -3.13
N ILE A 5 0.89 -10.86 -2.99
CA ILE A 5 0.55 -9.89 -4.04
C ILE A 5 0.59 -8.48 -3.44
N LEU A 6 1.32 -7.57 -4.08
CA LEU A 6 1.31 -6.16 -3.76
C LEU A 6 0.36 -5.43 -4.73
N GLY A 7 -0.79 -4.98 -4.23
CA GLY A 7 -1.76 -4.17 -4.96
C GLY A 7 -1.48 -2.68 -4.79
N LEU A 8 -1.70 -1.88 -5.84
CA LEU A 8 -1.44 -0.44 -5.85
C LEU A 8 -2.67 0.34 -6.31
N ASN A 9 -2.97 1.42 -5.59
CA ASN A 9 -3.80 2.51 -6.11
C ASN A 9 -2.88 3.70 -6.41
N SER A 10 -2.73 4.06 -7.68
CA SER A 10 -1.83 5.16 -8.10
C SER A 10 -2.38 6.04 -9.21
N GLY A 11 -3.60 5.78 -9.69
CA GLY A 11 -4.21 6.51 -10.81
C GLY A 11 -5.00 7.78 -10.41
N GLY A 12 -5.06 8.11 -9.12
CA GLY A 12 -5.93 9.17 -8.60
C GLY A 12 -5.50 9.67 -7.22
N PRO A 13 -6.34 10.48 -6.55
CA PRO A 13 -6.11 10.86 -5.15
C PRO A 13 -6.18 9.65 -4.22
N ASN A 14 -5.62 9.81 -3.02
CA ASN A 14 -5.54 8.75 -2.00
C ASN A 14 -4.80 7.51 -2.52
N THR A 15 -3.65 7.74 -3.16
CA THR A 15 -2.77 6.67 -3.57
C THR A 15 -2.43 5.76 -2.39
N ALA A 16 -2.33 4.45 -2.60
CA ALA A 16 -2.24 3.46 -1.53
C ALA A 16 -1.52 2.19 -1.98
N ALA A 17 -1.12 1.36 -1.01
CA ALA A 17 -0.64 0.01 -1.23
C ALA A 17 -1.38 -0.99 -0.33
N VAL A 18 -1.59 -2.20 -0.86
CA VAL A 18 -2.24 -3.33 -0.17
C VAL A 18 -1.37 -4.57 -0.34
N LEU A 19 -1.14 -5.32 0.73
CA LEU A 19 -0.52 -6.64 0.70
C LEU A 19 -1.58 -7.72 0.86
N LEU A 20 -1.60 -8.66 -0.07
CA LEU A 20 -2.36 -9.90 0.05
C LEU A 20 -1.43 -11.07 0.30
N ASP A 21 -1.82 -11.98 1.19
CA ASP A 21 -1.17 -13.28 1.42
C ASP A 21 -2.19 -14.40 1.30
N GLY A 22 -2.04 -15.26 0.28
CA GLY A 22 -2.96 -16.37 0.07
C GLY A 22 -4.39 -15.96 -0.26
N GLY A 23 -4.58 -14.76 -0.82
CA GLY A 23 -5.88 -14.21 -1.19
C GLY A 23 -6.53 -13.34 -0.12
N GLU A 24 -5.94 -13.23 1.08
CA GLU A 24 -6.45 -12.39 2.16
C GLU A 24 -5.67 -11.08 2.24
N ILE A 25 -6.35 -9.96 2.50
CA ILE A 25 -5.70 -8.66 2.75
C ILE A 25 -5.10 -8.70 4.15
N VAL A 26 -3.77 -8.62 4.23
CA VAL A 26 -3.03 -8.64 5.51
C VAL A 26 -2.50 -7.26 5.91
N TYR A 27 -2.36 -6.34 4.94
CA TYR A 27 -1.93 -4.98 5.18
C TYR A 27 -2.52 -4.03 4.13
N ALA A 28 -2.92 -2.83 4.54
CA ALA A 28 -3.39 -1.78 3.63
C ALA A 28 -3.13 -0.41 4.26
N VAL A 29 -2.53 0.51 3.49
CA VAL A 29 -2.30 1.88 3.96
C VAL A 29 -2.37 2.87 2.80
N GLU A 30 -3.02 4.00 3.04
CA GLU A 30 -2.99 5.15 2.14
C GLU A 30 -1.73 5.99 2.38
N GLU A 31 -1.15 6.50 1.30
CA GLU A 31 0.05 7.33 1.32
C GLU A 31 -0.13 8.60 2.16
N GLU A 32 -1.34 9.17 2.20
CA GLU A 32 -1.64 10.38 2.99
C GLU A 32 -1.47 10.17 4.50
N ARG A 33 -1.60 8.93 4.99
CA ARG A 33 -1.37 8.61 6.41
C ARG A 33 0.10 8.74 6.77
N LEU A 34 0.99 8.51 5.79
CA LEU A 34 2.44 8.46 5.96
C LEU A 34 3.09 9.79 5.61
N ASN A 35 2.72 10.40 4.49
CA ASN A 35 3.31 11.66 4.04
C ASN A 35 2.60 12.91 4.61
N ARG A 36 1.43 12.72 5.27
CA ARG A 36 0.61 13.78 5.90
C ARG A 36 0.10 14.85 4.93
N GLU A 37 0.06 14.54 3.64
CA GLU A 37 -0.52 15.36 2.59
C GLU A 37 -1.90 14.81 2.22
N LYS A 38 -2.95 15.50 2.64
CA LYS A 38 -4.35 15.10 2.43
C LYS A 38 -4.67 15.03 0.94
N GLN A 39 -5.33 13.96 0.51
CA GLN A 39 -5.69 13.67 -0.88
C GLN A 39 -4.48 13.64 -1.82
N THR A 40 -3.32 13.23 -1.31
CA THR A 40 -2.10 13.06 -2.10
C THR A 40 -2.37 12.24 -3.37
N ARG A 41 -1.80 12.72 -4.48
CA ARG A 41 -1.73 12.03 -5.77
C ARG A 41 -0.33 11.50 -6.08
N LYS A 42 0.62 11.72 -5.15
CA LYS A 42 2.00 11.25 -5.30
C LYS A 42 2.02 9.73 -5.33
N PHE A 43 2.94 9.13 -6.08
CA PHE A 43 3.09 7.69 -6.12
C PHE A 43 3.26 7.12 -4.68
N PRO A 44 2.61 6.00 -4.33
CA PRO A 44 2.49 5.52 -2.94
C PRO A 44 3.76 4.82 -2.43
N ILE A 45 4.90 5.49 -2.51
CA ILE A 45 6.21 4.90 -2.20
C ILE A 45 6.35 4.54 -0.73
N ASN A 46 5.81 5.35 0.19
CA ASN A 46 5.89 5.05 1.61
C ASN A 46 4.93 3.92 1.97
N ALA A 47 3.74 3.89 1.36
CA ALA A 47 2.79 2.81 1.56
C ALA A 47 3.34 1.45 1.07
N ILE A 48 4.03 1.44 -0.08
CA ILE A 48 4.73 0.25 -0.58
C ILE A 48 5.77 -0.23 0.42
N LYS A 49 6.64 0.67 0.90
CA LYS A 49 7.69 0.32 1.87
C LYS A 49 7.09 -0.30 3.13
N MET A 50 6.09 0.35 3.72
CA MET A 50 5.42 -0.16 4.91
C MET A 50 4.75 -1.53 4.69
N ALA A 51 4.15 -1.77 3.52
CA ALA A 51 3.55 -3.06 3.17
C ALA A 51 4.61 -4.17 3.02
N LEU A 52 5.77 -3.84 2.45
CA LEU A 52 6.88 -4.78 2.32
C LEU A 52 7.55 -5.05 3.67
N ASP A 53 7.77 -4.02 4.49
CA ASP A 53 8.32 -4.15 5.84
C ASP A 53 7.42 -5.02 6.74
N PHE A 54 6.09 -4.92 6.58
CA PHE A 54 5.14 -5.79 7.27
C PHE A 54 5.23 -7.26 6.82
N SER A 55 5.70 -7.53 5.60
CA SER A 55 5.78 -8.87 5.02
C SER A 55 6.87 -9.76 5.62
N GLY A 56 7.80 -9.18 6.40
CA GLY A 56 9.05 -9.80 6.83
C GLY A 56 10.11 -9.82 5.73
#